data_AF-A0A821YHV4-F1
#
_entry.id   AF-A0A821YHV4-F1
#
_cell.length_a   1.000
_cell.length_b   1.000
_cell.length_c   1.000
_cell.angle_alpha   90.00
_cell.angle_beta   90.00
_cell.angle_gamma   90.00
#
_symmetry.space_group_name_H-M   'P 1'
#
loop_
_entity.id
_entity.type
_entity.pdbx_description
1 polymer ?
#
loop_
_entity_poly.entity_id
_entity_poly.type
_entity_poly.pdbx_seq_one_letter_code
_entity_poly.pdbx_strand_id
1 'polypeptide(L)'
;MVACSNIIYLLLVITVESFSPVWSHERRGFLHAIRIQPTVGEPWPKPQSILTTTQRLTVNPKTFHFLMNETSQRCSLLTSAFDRYYRIIFFPQTYMPYIRRSSSSFTTNNDIYQTKINASLRQKYPSSITNISLLMNLYVNVEQPCDEWPSLETNESYTLFIKNNHAALNAITVWGALRGLETFSQLIYTDDDLLFAINETIINDFPRFQHRGLLLDTSRHFISVNTIKMNLVDY
;
A
#
# COMPACT_ATOMS: atom_id res chain seq x y z
N MET A 1 52.69 -8.53 74.72
CA MET A 1 53.55 -8.39 73.52
C MET A 1 52.66 -8.47 72.30
N VAL A 2 52.58 -7.35 71.54
CA VAL A 2 52.32 -7.22 70.08
C VAL A 2 51.02 -7.85 69.52
N ALA A 3 50.13 -7.22 68.75
CA ALA A 3 49.89 -5.85 68.29
C ALA A 3 48.50 -5.81 67.59
N CYS A 4 47.88 -4.62 67.53
CA CYS A 4 47.09 -3.97 66.46
C CYS A 4 46.04 -4.77 65.64
N SER A 5 44.88 -4.26 65.23
CA SER A 5 44.11 -3.03 65.42
C SER A 5 42.83 -3.18 64.57
N ASN A 6 41.65 -2.78 65.10
CA ASN A 6 40.50 -2.15 64.42
C ASN A 6 39.73 -2.93 63.31
N ILE A 7 38.41 -2.87 63.08
CA ILE A 7 37.25 -2.13 63.64
C ILE A 7 35.95 -2.73 63.00
N ILE A 8 34.92 -2.98 63.84
CA ILE A 8 33.47 -2.68 63.74
C ILE A 8 32.53 -3.34 62.68
N TYR A 9 31.59 -4.13 63.23
CA TYR A 9 30.11 -4.26 63.07
C TYR A 9 29.45 -4.28 61.67
N LEU A 10 28.53 -5.23 61.42
CA LEU A 10 27.10 -5.22 61.82
C LEU A 10 26.39 -6.48 61.23
N LEU A 11 25.64 -7.22 62.06
CA LEU A 11 24.83 -8.38 61.66
C LEU A 11 23.36 -7.95 61.47
N LEU A 12 22.71 -8.39 60.39
CA LEU A 12 21.30 -8.16 60.11
C LEU A 12 20.59 -9.51 59.97
N VAL A 13 19.71 -9.81 60.93
CA VAL A 13 18.81 -10.97 60.97
C VAL A 13 17.45 -10.50 60.49
N ILE A 14 16.88 -11.17 59.49
CA ILE A 14 15.53 -10.91 58.97
C ILE A 14 14.58 -11.97 59.54
N THR A 15 13.55 -11.53 60.26
CA THR A 15 12.38 -12.33 60.65
C THR A 15 11.23 -12.14 59.65
N VAL A 16 10.48 -13.22 59.42
CA VAL A 16 9.29 -13.28 58.55
C VAL A 16 8.04 -12.99 59.38
N GLU A 17 7.16 -12.09 58.92
CA GLU A 17 5.74 -12.14 59.26
C GLU A 17 4.86 -11.42 58.20
N SER A 18 3.69 -12.02 57.99
CA SER A 18 2.61 -11.86 57.00
C SER A 18 2.11 -10.44 56.65
N PHE A 19 1.76 -10.22 55.37
CA PHE A 19 0.76 -9.21 54.95
C PHE A 19 -0.05 -9.69 53.72
N SER A 20 -1.39 -9.59 53.84
CA SER A 20 -2.41 -9.91 52.83
C SER A 20 -2.26 -9.11 51.53
N PRO A 21 -2.72 -9.61 50.36
CA PRO A 21 -2.65 -8.85 49.11
C PRO A 21 -3.78 -7.81 49.06
N VAL A 22 -3.46 -6.57 49.45
CA VAL A 22 -4.22 -5.39 49.09
C VAL A 22 -3.88 -5.04 47.65
N TRP A 23 -4.91 -4.99 46.79
CA TRP A 23 -4.80 -4.55 45.41
C TRP A 23 -4.34 -3.09 45.34
N SER A 24 -3.05 -2.86 45.11
CA SER A 24 -2.53 -1.57 44.66
C SER A 24 -2.43 -1.59 43.14
N HIS A 25 -3.25 -0.76 42.50
CA HIS A 25 -3.20 -0.43 41.08
C HIS A 25 -1.85 0.22 40.74
N GLU A 26 -0.85 -0.58 40.42
CA GLU A 26 0.38 -0.10 39.82
C GLU A 26 0.29 -0.32 38.30
N ARG A 27 -0.03 0.77 37.60
CA ARG A 27 -0.04 0.82 36.13
C ARG A 27 1.37 0.55 35.61
N ARG A 28 1.70 -0.71 35.38
CA ARG A 28 2.89 -1.10 34.62
C ARG A 28 2.74 -0.63 33.18
N GLY A 29 3.65 0.27 32.80
CA GLY A 29 4.25 0.37 31.48
C GLY A 29 3.29 0.40 30.30
N PHE A 30 3.05 1.60 29.78
CA PHE A 30 2.69 1.78 28.38
C PHE A 30 3.68 1.00 27.50
N LEU A 31 3.26 -0.16 26.99
CA LEU A 31 3.87 -0.73 25.81
C LEU A 31 3.63 0.29 24.71
N HIS A 32 4.66 1.05 24.34
CA HIS A 32 4.66 1.88 23.16
C HIS A 32 4.44 0.93 21.98
N ALA A 33 3.20 0.81 21.51
CA ALA A 33 2.91 0.07 20.30
C ALA A 33 3.83 0.64 19.22
N ILE A 34 4.70 -0.19 18.65
CA ILE A 34 5.55 0.21 17.52
C ILE A 34 4.58 0.64 16.43
N ARG A 35 4.44 1.95 16.23
CA ARG A 35 3.72 2.49 15.07
C ARG A 35 4.64 2.31 13.89
N ILE A 36 4.38 1.27 13.11
CA ILE A 36 4.98 1.11 11.78
C ILE A 36 4.41 2.25 10.93
N GLN A 37 5.26 3.20 10.59
CA GLN A 37 4.92 4.22 9.61
C GLN A 37 5.05 3.59 8.22
N PRO A 38 3.99 3.66 7.38
CA PRO A 38 4.10 3.21 5.99
C PRO A 38 5.24 3.93 5.28
N THR A 39 5.96 3.22 4.44
CA THR A 39 6.92 3.83 3.53
C THR A 39 6.19 4.71 2.52
N VAL A 40 6.81 5.82 2.14
CA VAL A 40 6.23 6.79 1.21
C VAL A 40 6.93 6.63 -0.12
N GLY A 41 6.20 6.21 -1.16
CA GLY A 41 6.77 6.03 -2.50
C GLY A 41 7.75 4.85 -2.60
N GLU A 42 7.73 3.91 -1.65
CA GLU A 42 8.56 2.70 -1.70
C GLU A 42 7.69 1.44 -1.74
N PRO A 43 7.87 0.57 -2.74
CA PRO A 43 7.02 -0.61 -2.88
C PRO A 43 7.28 -1.69 -1.83
N TRP A 44 6.21 -2.33 -1.38
CA TRP A 44 6.19 -3.56 -0.61
C TRP A 44 5.32 -4.63 -1.27
N PRO A 45 5.84 -5.85 -1.54
CA PRO A 45 7.21 -6.31 -1.26
C PRO A 45 8.29 -5.55 -2.03
N LYS A 46 9.51 -5.51 -1.50
CA LYS A 46 10.63 -4.86 -2.18
C LYS A 46 10.96 -5.59 -3.49
N PRO A 47 11.00 -4.88 -4.64
CA PRO A 47 11.35 -5.48 -5.92
C PRO A 47 12.78 -6.03 -5.96
N GLN A 48 13.06 -6.97 -6.87
CA GLN A 48 14.41 -7.52 -7.08
C GLN A 48 15.46 -6.44 -7.39
N SER A 49 15.10 -5.47 -8.23
CA SER A 49 15.94 -4.33 -8.57
C SER A 49 15.11 -3.05 -8.68
N ILE A 50 15.55 -2.00 -8.01
CA ILE A 50 14.93 -0.67 -8.04
C ILE A 50 16.03 0.39 -8.11
N LEU A 51 15.96 1.26 -9.12
CA LEU A 51 16.84 2.39 -9.31
C LEU A 51 15.99 3.66 -9.38
N THR A 52 15.93 4.39 -8.27
CA THR A 52 15.17 5.64 -8.12
C THR A 52 16.10 6.83 -8.12
N THR A 53 15.72 7.90 -8.82
CA THR A 53 16.43 9.18 -8.81
C THR A 53 15.69 10.21 -7.94
N THR A 54 16.32 11.38 -7.74
CA THR A 54 15.68 12.52 -7.06
C THR A 54 14.78 13.34 -7.97
N GLN A 55 14.78 13.08 -9.29
CA GLN A 55 13.92 13.77 -10.23
C GLN A 55 12.48 13.32 -9.99
N ARG A 56 11.60 14.29 -9.72
CA ARG A 56 10.19 14.04 -9.45
C ARG A 56 9.31 14.46 -10.62
N LEU A 57 8.23 13.71 -10.82
CA LEU A 57 7.15 13.99 -11.75
C LEU A 57 5.88 14.20 -10.96
N THR A 58 5.08 15.19 -11.35
CA THR A 58 3.73 15.38 -10.80
C THR A 58 2.73 14.53 -11.57
N VAL A 59 1.75 13.99 -10.86
CA VAL A 59 0.64 13.23 -11.44
C VAL A 59 -0.65 14.00 -11.16
N ASN A 60 -1.40 14.32 -12.21
CA ASN A 60 -2.70 14.97 -12.06
C ASN A 60 -3.82 13.97 -12.36
N PRO A 61 -4.72 13.67 -11.40
CA PRO A 61 -5.79 12.71 -11.58
C PRO A 61 -6.66 12.98 -12.81
N LYS A 62 -6.88 14.25 -13.16
CA LYS A 62 -7.77 14.64 -14.27
C LYS A 62 -7.18 14.35 -15.65
N THR A 63 -5.86 14.36 -15.76
CA THR A 63 -5.16 14.19 -17.05
C THR A 63 -4.39 12.88 -17.12
N PHE A 64 -4.30 12.14 -16.00
CA PHE A 64 -3.60 10.87 -15.94
C PHE A 64 -4.46 9.72 -16.45
N HIS A 65 -3.91 8.91 -17.36
CA HIS A 65 -4.59 7.75 -17.93
C HIS A 65 -3.69 6.51 -17.98
N PHE A 66 -4.28 5.34 -17.71
CA PHE A 66 -3.69 4.06 -18.07
C PHE A 66 -4.04 3.74 -19.53
N LEU A 67 -3.05 3.38 -20.34
CA LEU A 67 -3.23 3.07 -21.75
C LEU A 67 -2.65 1.67 -22.04
N MET A 68 -3.39 0.85 -22.79
CA MET A 68 -2.85 -0.38 -23.37
C MET A 68 -2.28 -0.08 -24.75
N ASN A 69 -1.16 -0.72 -25.09
CA ASN A 69 -0.62 -0.63 -26.45
C ASN A 69 -1.53 -1.38 -27.43
N GLU A 70 -1.66 -0.88 -28.67
CA GLU A 70 -2.59 -1.40 -29.69
C GLU A 70 -2.30 -2.86 -30.08
N THR A 71 -1.07 -3.34 -29.86
CA THR A 71 -0.65 -4.73 -30.09
C THR A 71 -1.18 -5.69 -29.03
N SER A 72 -1.53 -5.20 -27.85
CA SER A 72 -2.11 -6.00 -26.77
C SER A 72 -3.59 -6.22 -27.05
N GLN A 73 -4.00 -7.48 -27.24
CA GLN A 73 -5.40 -7.86 -27.44
C GLN A 73 -6.33 -7.27 -26.36
N ARG A 74 -7.62 -7.10 -26.67
CA ARG A 74 -8.61 -6.56 -25.71
C ARG A 74 -8.63 -7.39 -24.43
N CYS A 75 -8.21 -6.78 -23.32
CA CYS A 75 -8.06 -7.44 -22.04
C CYS A 75 -9.03 -6.86 -21.01
N SER A 76 -10.12 -7.56 -20.72
CA SER A 76 -11.11 -7.13 -19.71
C SER A 76 -10.52 -7.09 -18.30
N LEU A 77 -9.57 -7.99 -18.01
CA LEU A 77 -8.85 -8.06 -16.75
C LEU A 77 -8.03 -6.79 -16.49
N LEU A 78 -7.26 -6.33 -17.48
CA LEU A 78 -6.49 -5.09 -17.37
C LEU A 78 -7.39 -3.86 -17.32
N THR A 79 -8.46 -3.85 -18.10
CA THR A 79 -9.43 -2.73 -18.07
C THR A 79 -10.03 -2.57 -16.66
N SER A 80 -10.39 -3.68 -16.02
CA SER A 80 -10.90 -3.70 -14.64
C SER A 80 -9.81 -3.33 -13.63
N ALA A 81 -8.56 -3.78 -13.86
CA ALA A 81 -7.43 -3.43 -13.02
C ALA A 81 -7.11 -1.93 -13.08
N PHE A 82 -7.23 -1.29 -14.25
CA PHE A 82 -6.99 0.14 -14.40
C PHE A 82 -7.99 0.98 -13.61
N ASP A 83 -9.29 0.68 -13.68
CA ASP A 83 -10.31 1.36 -12.86
C ASP A 83 -10.01 1.17 -11.36
N ARG A 84 -9.65 -0.04 -10.95
CA ARG A 84 -9.27 -0.34 -9.56
C ARG A 84 -8.07 0.49 -9.11
N TYR A 85 -6.95 0.43 -9.83
CA TYR A 85 -5.73 1.12 -9.45
C TYR A 85 -5.88 2.64 -9.51
N TYR A 86 -6.64 3.16 -10.47
CA TYR A 86 -6.96 4.58 -10.51
C TYR A 86 -7.67 5.04 -9.23
N ARG A 87 -8.62 4.26 -8.73
CA ARG A 87 -9.33 4.54 -7.46
C ARG A 87 -8.43 4.42 -6.24
N ILE A 88 -7.58 3.38 -6.17
CA ILE A 88 -6.62 3.20 -5.08
C ILE A 88 -5.68 4.40 -4.97
N ILE A 89 -5.12 4.85 -6.10
CA ILE A 89 -4.12 5.93 -6.14
C ILE A 89 -4.75 7.28 -5.78
N PHE A 90 -5.85 7.66 -6.45
CA PHE A 90 -6.34 9.05 -6.39
C PHE A 90 -7.51 9.26 -5.42
N PHE A 91 -8.18 8.19 -5.00
CA PHE A 91 -9.38 8.27 -4.15
C PHE A 91 -9.38 7.25 -2.98
N PRO A 92 -8.31 7.17 -2.17
CA PRO A 92 -8.20 6.18 -1.10
C PRO A 92 -9.27 6.33 -0.01
N GLN A 93 -9.79 7.54 0.22
CA GLN A 93 -10.83 7.79 1.23
C GLN A 93 -12.21 7.23 0.85
N THR A 94 -12.51 7.13 -0.45
CA THR A 94 -13.73 6.44 -0.93
C THR A 94 -13.54 4.94 -1.06
N TYR A 95 -12.30 4.45 -0.97
CA TYR A 95 -11.91 3.04 -1.07
C TYR A 95 -12.04 2.28 0.26
N MET A 96 -12.73 2.85 1.26
CA MET A 96 -13.02 2.20 2.55
C MET A 96 -14.52 1.89 2.65
N PRO A 97 -15.01 0.69 2.28
CA PRO A 97 -16.44 0.40 2.37
C PRO A 97 -16.90 -0.11 3.75
N TYR A 98 -16.01 -0.31 4.72
CA TYR A 98 -16.39 -1.01 5.97
C TYR A 98 -16.84 -0.15 7.15
N ILE A 99 -17.17 1.14 6.98
CA ILE A 99 -18.01 1.82 7.99
C ILE A 99 -19.29 2.33 7.34
N ARG A 100 -20.14 1.40 6.87
CA ARG A 100 -21.59 1.64 6.91
C ARG A 100 -22.03 1.56 8.37
N ARG A 101 -21.79 2.63 9.14
CA ARG A 101 -22.67 2.93 10.26
C ARG A 101 -24.04 3.19 9.65
N SER A 102 -24.98 2.33 9.97
CA SER A 102 -26.39 2.46 9.65
C SER A 102 -26.92 3.78 10.23
N SER A 103 -26.86 4.83 9.43
CA SER A 103 -27.70 6.00 9.57
C SER A 103 -28.43 6.17 8.25
N SER A 104 -29.65 5.61 8.24
CA SER A 104 -30.87 6.10 7.59
C SER A 104 -30.74 6.96 6.31
N SER A 105 -31.50 6.54 5.30
CA SER A 105 -31.98 7.34 4.15
C SER A 105 -31.10 7.29 2.89
N PHE A 106 -31.22 6.17 2.18
CA PHE A 106 -30.68 5.99 0.83
C PHE A 106 -31.59 6.70 -0.18
N THR A 107 -31.32 7.97 -0.48
CA THR A 107 -31.72 8.58 -1.75
C THR A 107 -30.48 8.65 -2.64
N THR A 108 -30.56 7.97 -3.77
CA THR A 108 -29.61 7.96 -4.89
C THR A 108 -29.16 9.38 -5.25
N ASN A 109 -27.92 9.71 -4.92
CA ASN A 109 -27.26 10.95 -5.34
C ASN A 109 -25.76 10.68 -5.56
N ASN A 110 -25.45 9.90 -6.60
CA ASN A 110 -24.08 9.75 -7.10
C ASN A 110 -23.48 11.12 -7.52
N ASP A 111 -24.34 12.08 -7.89
CA ASP A 111 -23.93 13.40 -8.36
C ASP A 111 -23.38 14.32 -7.25
N ILE A 112 -23.82 14.14 -6.00
CA ILE A 112 -23.39 14.97 -4.86
C ILE A 112 -22.00 14.55 -4.34
N TYR A 113 -21.69 13.26 -4.38
CA TYR A 113 -20.35 12.76 -4.03
C TYR A 113 -19.31 13.19 -5.07
N GLN A 114 -19.65 13.10 -6.36
CA GLN A 114 -18.78 13.54 -7.45
C GLN A 114 -18.53 15.06 -7.43
N THR A 115 -19.54 15.88 -7.10
CA THR A 115 -19.36 17.34 -7.02
C THR A 115 -18.48 17.79 -5.85
N LYS A 116 -18.54 17.12 -4.69
CA LYS A 116 -17.66 17.43 -3.56
C LYS A 116 -16.20 17.06 -3.82
N ILE A 117 -15.94 15.92 -4.47
CA ILE A 117 -14.60 15.49 -4.90
C ILE A 117 -14.01 16.45 -5.93
N ASN A 118 -14.83 16.88 -6.90
CA ASN A 118 -14.40 17.83 -7.92
C ASN A 118 -14.11 19.22 -7.35
N ALA A 119 -14.75 19.62 -6.25
CA ALA A 119 -14.47 20.88 -5.56
C ALA A 119 -13.13 20.86 -4.81
N SER A 120 -12.80 19.77 -4.12
CA SER A 120 -11.50 19.61 -3.44
C SER A 120 -10.33 19.45 -4.41
N LEU A 121 -10.53 18.82 -5.58
CA LEU A 121 -9.51 18.75 -6.64
C LEU A 121 -9.27 20.10 -7.35
N ARG A 122 -10.24 21.04 -7.35
CA ARG A 122 -10.09 22.38 -7.97
C ARG A 122 -9.21 23.32 -7.15
N GLN A 123 -9.22 23.18 -5.82
CA GLN A 123 -8.36 23.98 -4.95
C GLN A 123 -6.91 23.46 -4.93
N LYS A 124 -6.72 22.16 -5.23
CA LYS A 124 -5.48 21.42 -5.08
C LYS A 124 -4.50 21.52 -6.26
N TYR A 125 -4.98 21.86 -7.45
CA TYR A 125 -4.15 21.94 -8.67
C TYR A 125 -4.42 23.26 -9.41
N PRO A 126 -3.61 24.32 -9.21
CA PRO A 126 -3.75 25.56 -9.97
C PRO A 126 -3.36 25.33 -11.44
N SER A 127 -4.23 25.73 -12.35
CA SER A 127 -4.14 25.49 -13.80
C SER A 127 -3.05 26.30 -14.53
N SER A 128 -2.01 26.76 -13.84
CA SER A 128 -1.01 27.67 -14.38
C SER A 128 0.36 27.50 -13.71
N ILE A 129 1.04 26.38 -13.95
CA ILE A 129 2.48 26.25 -13.68
C ILE A 129 3.12 25.64 -14.93
N THR A 130 3.87 26.44 -15.66
CA THR A 130 4.41 26.13 -17.00
C THR A 130 5.70 25.31 -16.98
N ASN A 131 6.22 24.93 -15.80
CA ASN A 131 7.49 24.21 -15.63
C ASN A 131 7.37 22.96 -14.74
N ILE A 132 6.21 22.31 -14.69
CA ILE A 132 6.05 21.05 -13.96
C ILE A 132 6.24 19.88 -14.91
N SER A 133 7.21 19.02 -14.61
CA SER A 133 7.33 17.70 -15.23
C SER A 133 6.11 16.85 -14.89
N LEU A 134 5.21 16.70 -15.85
CA LEU A 134 3.92 16.01 -15.66
C LEU A 134 3.99 14.60 -16.23
N LEU A 135 3.57 13.62 -15.45
CA LEU A 135 3.30 12.27 -15.95
C LEU A 135 1.81 12.16 -16.33
N MET A 136 1.54 12.01 -17.62
CA MET A 136 0.17 11.93 -18.15
C MET A 136 -0.29 10.51 -18.37
N ASN A 137 0.59 9.59 -18.77
CA ASN A 137 0.19 8.26 -19.17
C ASN A 137 1.10 7.20 -18.56
N LEU A 138 0.51 6.06 -18.16
CA LEU A 138 1.23 4.80 -18.02
C LEU A 138 0.85 3.88 -19.18
N TYR A 139 1.82 3.57 -20.03
CA TYR A 139 1.64 2.60 -21.12
C TYR A 139 1.90 1.19 -20.61
N VAL A 140 0.88 0.33 -20.66
CA VAL A 140 0.98 -1.07 -20.24
C VAL A 140 1.05 -1.95 -21.48
N ASN A 141 2.15 -2.68 -21.61
CA ASN A 141 2.42 -3.60 -22.70
C ASN A 141 2.49 -5.03 -22.17
N VAL A 142 1.63 -5.89 -22.70
CA VAL A 142 1.63 -7.33 -22.42
C VAL A 142 1.89 -8.08 -23.73
N GLU A 143 2.88 -8.98 -23.72
CA GLU A 143 3.31 -9.72 -24.91
C GLU A 143 2.36 -10.86 -25.27
N GLN A 144 1.82 -11.57 -24.27
CA GLN A 144 0.92 -12.70 -24.46
C GLN A 144 -0.57 -12.33 -24.33
N PRO A 145 -1.49 -13.12 -24.92
CA PRO A 145 -2.94 -12.98 -24.74
C PRO A 145 -3.38 -12.98 -23.27
N CYS A 146 -4.51 -12.32 -22.96
CA CYS A 146 -5.00 -12.17 -21.59
C CYS A 146 -5.88 -13.33 -21.07
N ASP A 147 -6.40 -14.20 -21.94
CA ASP A 147 -7.50 -15.11 -21.61
C ASP A 147 -7.05 -16.49 -21.11
N GLU A 148 -6.11 -16.50 -20.16
CA GLU A 148 -5.61 -17.73 -19.54
C GLU A 148 -5.66 -17.65 -18.01
N TRP A 149 -6.06 -18.75 -17.37
CA TRP A 149 -5.96 -18.92 -15.92
C TRP A 149 -4.49 -19.02 -15.50
N PRO A 150 -4.11 -18.51 -14.31
CA PRO A 150 -2.73 -18.62 -13.86
C PRO A 150 -2.42 -20.08 -13.49
N SER A 151 -1.20 -20.51 -13.80
CA SER A 151 -0.63 -21.80 -13.43
C SER A 151 0.66 -21.60 -12.62
N LEU A 152 1.26 -22.68 -12.12
CA LEU A 152 2.52 -22.59 -11.36
C LEU A 152 3.66 -21.99 -12.21
N GLU A 153 3.66 -22.25 -13.51
CA GLU A 153 4.68 -21.78 -14.45
C GLU A 153 4.37 -20.41 -15.07
N THR A 154 3.26 -19.78 -14.67
CA THR A 154 2.88 -18.48 -15.18
C THR A 154 3.94 -17.44 -14.86
N ASN A 155 4.38 -16.72 -15.89
CA ASN A 155 5.40 -15.71 -15.74
C ASN A 155 4.83 -14.41 -15.13
N GLU A 156 5.22 -14.12 -13.89
CA GLU A 156 4.80 -12.92 -13.16
C GLU A 156 5.86 -11.80 -13.17
N SER A 157 6.87 -11.86 -14.05
CA SER A 157 7.89 -10.82 -14.16
C SER A 157 7.36 -9.56 -14.85
N TYR A 158 7.92 -8.41 -14.46
CA TYR A 158 7.64 -7.13 -15.10
C TYR A 158 8.82 -6.18 -15.02
N THR A 159 8.82 -5.20 -15.92
CA THR A 159 9.70 -4.03 -15.87
C THR A 159 8.87 -2.76 -15.85
N LEU A 160 9.19 -1.85 -14.94
CA LEU A 160 8.54 -0.55 -14.82
C LEU A 160 9.59 0.53 -15.07
N PHE A 161 9.32 1.40 -16.04
CA PHE A 161 10.22 2.48 -16.45
C PHE A 161 9.50 3.81 -16.34
N ILE A 162 9.96 4.70 -15.47
CA ILE A 162 9.44 6.05 -15.27
C ILE A 162 10.59 7.02 -15.42
N LYS A 163 10.63 7.77 -16.53
CA LYS A 163 11.69 8.73 -16.82
C LYS A 163 11.24 9.75 -17.87
N ASN A 164 11.69 11.00 -17.78
CA ASN A 164 11.46 12.04 -18.79
C ASN A 164 9.96 12.21 -19.13
N ASN A 165 9.08 12.28 -18.13
CA ASN A 165 7.62 12.38 -18.28
C ASN A 165 6.96 11.19 -18.99
N HIS A 166 7.66 10.08 -19.17
CA HIS A 166 7.16 8.87 -19.80
C HIS A 166 7.17 7.72 -18.79
N ALA A 167 6.05 6.99 -18.69
CA ALA A 167 5.97 5.75 -17.92
C ALA A 167 5.51 4.58 -18.78
N ALA A 168 6.23 3.46 -18.66
CA ALA A 168 5.89 2.21 -19.32
C ALA A 168 6.04 1.02 -18.36
N LEU A 169 5.07 0.11 -18.44
CA LEU A 169 5.05 -1.17 -17.75
C LEU A 169 5.03 -2.28 -18.79
N ASN A 170 6.10 -3.06 -18.86
CA ASN A 170 6.21 -4.19 -19.77
C ASN A 170 6.18 -5.50 -18.99
N ALA A 171 5.37 -6.46 -19.44
CA ALA A 171 5.30 -7.78 -18.87
C ALA A 171 5.05 -8.83 -19.97
N ILE A 172 5.50 -10.07 -19.72
CA ILE A 172 5.27 -11.18 -20.66
C ILE A 172 3.79 -11.59 -20.61
N THR A 173 3.23 -11.74 -19.41
CA THR A 173 1.82 -12.09 -19.20
C THR A 173 1.06 -10.97 -18.48
N VAL A 174 -0.27 -11.05 -18.51
CA VAL A 174 -1.15 -10.17 -17.74
C VAL A 174 -0.86 -10.22 -16.23
N TRP A 175 -0.37 -11.35 -15.72
CA TRP A 175 -0.09 -11.55 -14.31
C TRP A 175 1.09 -10.71 -13.83
N GLY A 176 2.15 -10.60 -14.64
CA GLY A 176 3.26 -9.68 -14.40
C GLY A 176 2.80 -8.22 -14.43
N ALA A 177 1.94 -7.86 -15.40
CA ALA A 177 1.37 -6.50 -15.46
C ALA A 177 0.55 -6.16 -14.20
N LEU A 178 -0.23 -7.10 -13.65
CA LEU A 178 -0.95 -6.87 -12.39
C LEU A 178 0.01 -6.61 -11.21
N ARG A 179 1.18 -7.29 -11.15
CA ARG A 179 2.21 -7.01 -10.14
C ARG A 179 2.87 -5.64 -10.33
N GLY A 180 3.11 -5.25 -11.58
CA GLY A 180 3.67 -3.94 -11.89
C GLY A 180 2.72 -2.78 -11.62
N LEU A 181 1.41 -2.97 -11.83
CA LEU A 181 0.39 -1.97 -11.49
C LEU A 181 0.30 -1.74 -9.98
N GLU A 182 0.39 -2.80 -9.18
CA GLU A 182 0.48 -2.70 -7.72
C GLU A 182 1.69 -1.84 -7.33
N THR A 183 2.87 -2.21 -7.85
CA THR A 183 4.12 -1.50 -7.58
C THR A 183 4.05 -0.04 -7.99
N PHE A 184 3.50 0.26 -9.17
CA PHE A 184 3.28 1.63 -9.63
C PHE A 184 2.38 2.43 -8.69
N SER A 185 1.32 1.81 -8.16
CA SER A 185 0.40 2.47 -7.23
C SER A 185 1.08 2.88 -5.92
N GLN A 186 2.03 2.07 -5.45
CA GLN A 186 2.78 2.32 -4.23
C GLN A 186 3.91 3.35 -4.40
N LEU A 187 4.39 3.54 -5.64
CA LEU A 187 5.38 4.59 -5.97
C LEU A 187 4.77 5.99 -5.95
N ILE A 188 3.46 6.12 -6.17
CA ILE A 188 2.78 7.41 -6.11
C ILE A 188 2.55 7.79 -4.66
N TYR A 189 3.00 9.00 -4.30
CA TYR A 189 2.79 9.55 -2.97
C TYR A 189 2.22 10.96 -3.06
N THR A 190 1.78 11.48 -1.91
CA THR A 190 1.35 12.86 -1.77
C THR A 190 2.50 13.68 -1.21
N ASP A 191 2.90 14.73 -1.92
CA ASP A 191 3.97 15.65 -1.52
C ASP A 191 3.47 16.68 -0.49
N ASP A 192 4.38 17.50 0.03
CA ASP A 192 4.09 18.58 0.99
C ASP A 192 3.08 19.61 0.45
N ASP A 193 3.11 19.86 -0.87
CA ASP A 193 2.13 20.69 -1.58
C ASP A 193 0.76 20.01 -1.77
N LEU A 194 0.58 18.86 -1.13
CA LEU A 194 -0.53 17.93 -1.29
C LEU A 194 -0.65 17.34 -2.70
N LEU A 195 0.21 17.65 -3.66
CA LEU A 195 0.14 17.11 -5.02
C LEU A 195 0.54 15.63 -5.06
N PHE A 196 -0.09 14.84 -5.94
CA PHE A 196 0.41 13.50 -6.25
C PHE A 196 1.73 13.60 -7.02
N ALA A 197 2.74 12.90 -6.54
CA ALA A 197 4.09 12.88 -7.10
C ALA A 197 4.61 11.46 -7.22
N ILE A 198 5.56 11.27 -8.12
CA ILE A 198 6.28 10.02 -8.35
C ILE A 198 7.72 10.34 -8.76
N ASN A 199 8.69 9.58 -8.26
CA ASN A 199 10.08 9.76 -8.67
C ASN A 199 10.37 9.02 -9.98
N GLU A 200 11.39 9.49 -10.71
CA GLU A 200 11.92 8.71 -11.82
C GLU A 200 12.54 7.43 -11.28
N THR A 201 11.99 6.30 -11.71
CA THR A 201 12.34 4.99 -11.18
C THR A 201 12.37 3.97 -12.30
N ILE A 202 13.36 3.08 -12.25
CA ILE A 202 13.47 1.90 -13.10
C ILE A 202 13.41 0.67 -12.19
N ILE A 203 12.47 -0.23 -12.45
CA ILE A 203 12.27 -1.47 -11.69
C ILE A 203 12.33 -2.66 -12.64
N ASN A 204 13.01 -3.71 -12.21
CA ASN A 204 12.90 -5.04 -12.79
C ASN A 204 12.60 -6.02 -11.65
N ASP A 205 11.53 -6.79 -11.79
CA ASP A 205 11.03 -7.59 -10.68
C ASP A 205 10.41 -8.91 -11.14
N PHE A 206 10.49 -9.89 -10.26
CA PHE A 206 9.89 -11.21 -10.39
C PHE A 206 9.83 -11.89 -9.02
N PRO A 207 8.84 -12.76 -8.77
CA PRO A 207 8.73 -13.43 -7.49
C PRO A 207 9.85 -14.47 -7.32
N ARG A 208 10.43 -14.55 -6.11
CA ARG A 208 11.39 -15.61 -5.76
C ARG A 208 10.76 -17.01 -5.77
N PHE A 209 9.49 -17.10 -5.36
CA PHE A 209 8.74 -18.35 -5.28
C PHE A 209 7.41 -18.21 -6.02
N GLN A 210 7.09 -19.18 -6.87
CA GLN A 210 5.86 -19.20 -7.67
C GLN A 210 4.62 -19.38 -6.78
N HIS A 211 4.66 -20.29 -5.80
CA HIS A 211 3.54 -20.51 -4.88
C HIS A 211 3.59 -19.57 -3.67
N ARG A 212 2.58 -18.71 -3.52
CA ARG A 212 2.41 -17.75 -2.42
C ARG A 212 0.98 -17.77 -1.91
N GLY A 213 0.64 -18.82 -1.16
CA GLY A 213 -0.74 -19.13 -0.78
C GLY A 213 -1.16 -18.62 0.60
N LEU A 214 -2.46 -18.44 0.77
CA LEU A 214 -3.15 -18.20 2.04
C LEU A 214 -4.20 -19.31 2.23
N LEU A 215 -4.13 -20.06 3.33
CA LEU A 215 -5.13 -21.09 3.66
C LEU A 215 -6.27 -20.46 4.47
N LEU A 216 -7.50 -20.57 3.96
CA LEU A 216 -8.71 -20.15 4.66
C LEU A 216 -9.50 -21.39 5.11
N ASP A 217 -9.66 -21.57 6.42
CA ASP A 217 -10.51 -22.63 6.99
C ASP A 217 -11.97 -22.13 7.10
N THR A 218 -12.80 -22.54 6.14
CA THR A 218 -14.24 -22.21 6.08
C THR A 218 -15.13 -23.29 6.68
N SER A 219 -14.54 -24.29 7.35
CA SER A 219 -15.27 -25.41 7.97
C SER A 219 -15.54 -25.14 9.45
N ARG A 220 -14.50 -24.78 10.22
CA ARG A 220 -14.63 -24.51 11.66
C ARG A 220 -15.58 -23.36 11.94
N HIS A 221 -15.50 -22.32 11.12
CA HIS A 221 -16.39 -21.17 11.16
C HIS A 221 -16.75 -20.75 9.73
N PHE A 222 -18.02 -20.38 9.54
CA PHE A 222 -18.47 -19.84 8.27
C PHE A 222 -17.82 -18.47 8.00
N ILE A 223 -17.17 -18.34 6.85
CA ILE A 223 -16.67 -17.07 6.33
C ILE A 223 -17.51 -16.72 5.10
N SER A 224 -18.18 -15.57 5.14
CA SER A 224 -19.04 -15.15 4.03
C SER A 224 -18.24 -14.97 2.74
N VAL A 225 -18.86 -15.21 1.58
CA VAL A 225 -18.24 -14.96 0.27
C VAL A 225 -17.78 -13.50 0.15
N ASN A 226 -18.51 -12.55 0.72
CA ASN A 226 -18.11 -11.15 0.75
C ASN A 226 -16.80 -10.96 1.52
N THR A 227 -16.65 -11.61 2.67
CA THR A 227 -15.41 -11.60 3.45
C THR A 227 -14.25 -12.25 2.71
N ILE A 228 -14.50 -13.35 1.99
CA ILE A 228 -13.46 -13.97 1.14
C ILE A 228 -13.02 -13.01 0.04
N LYS A 229 -13.96 -12.34 -0.65
CA LYS A 229 -13.64 -11.36 -1.69
C LYS A 229 -12.87 -10.16 -1.14
N MET A 230 -13.21 -9.67 0.06
CA MET A 230 -12.46 -8.59 0.72
C MET A 230 -10.99 -8.98 0.93
N ASN A 231 -10.71 -10.22 1.35
CA ASN A 231 -9.32 -10.69 1.50
C ASN A 231 -8.54 -10.83 0.17
N LEU A 232 -9.22 -10.94 -0.97
CA LEU A 232 -8.60 -11.21 -2.27
C LEU A 232 -8.44 -9.97 -3.14
N VAL A 233 -9.36 -9.01 -3.04
CA VAL A 233 -9.52 -7.92 -4.01
C VAL A 233 -9.52 -6.55 -3.33
N ASP A 234 -9.42 -6.48 -2.00
CA ASP A 234 -9.55 -5.25 -1.20
C ASP A 234 -10.74 -4.41 -1.67
N TYR A 235 -11.95 -4.97 -1.63
CA TYR A 235 -13.16 -4.28 -2.12
C TYR A 235 -13.61 -3.16 -1.20
#